data_AF-A0A934ZRA7-F1
#
_entry.id   AF-A0A934ZRA7-F1
#
_cell.length_a   1.000
_cell.length_b   1.000
_cell.length_c   1.000
_cell.angle_alpha   90.00
_cell.angle_beta   90.00
_cell.angle_gamma   90.00
#
_symmetry.space_group_name_H-M   'P 1'
#
loop_
_entity.id
_entity.type
_entity.pdbx_description
1 polymer ?
#
loop_
_entity_poly.entity_id
_entity_poly.type
_entity_poly.pdbx_seq_one_letter_code
_entity_poly.pdbx_strand_id
1 'polypeptide(L)'
;MKHTHSLALALSLVAAAGLALAQPAPTGVTPTSIRRSTAGSSNLGEFPEDSGVAAPPSAPMPRGEVGGTGTVDHERGPQGQLRGSTGAAPGEIDYSRPIGAADVARLLRTQEPRLRTCYDAARATHPRLAGRVALRLVVSRTGELTNVEAQGFPDAPTVAPCMAAELRQVRFPRPESGVLPFNYAMNFSPPPAPPPHNARSRSRGR
;
A
#
# COMPACT_ATOMS: atom_id res chain seq x y z
N MET A 1 -57.19 -9.64 34.61
CA MET A 1 -57.16 -8.32 35.25
C MET A 1 -55.86 -7.62 34.86
N LYS A 2 -55.98 -6.53 34.08
CA LYS A 2 -55.20 -5.27 34.14
C LYS A 2 -53.65 -5.44 34.12
N HIS A 3 -52.87 -5.00 33.13
CA HIS A 3 -52.84 -3.64 32.59
C HIS A 3 -52.14 -3.59 31.22
N THR A 4 -52.85 -3.04 30.26
CA THR A 4 -52.36 -2.33 29.08
C THR A 4 -51.75 -0.98 29.50
N HIS A 5 -50.50 -0.71 29.12
CA HIS A 5 -49.90 0.62 29.02
C HIS A 5 -49.12 0.59 27.69
N SER A 6 -49.67 1.02 26.54
CA SER A 6 -50.00 2.41 26.15
C SER A 6 -49.05 3.44 26.75
N LEU A 7 -47.90 3.60 26.11
CA LEU A 7 -47.11 4.83 26.15
C LEU A 7 -46.79 5.23 24.71
N ALA A 8 -47.70 6.03 24.19
CA ALA A 8 -47.47 6.94 23.08
C ALA A 8 -46.61 8.13 23.55
N LEU A 9 -46.15 8.94 22.58
CA LEU A 9 -45.36 10.18 22.68
C LEU A 9 -43.84 9.98 22.80
N ALA A 10 -42.99 10.56 21.96
CA ALA A 10 -43.18 11.52 20.88
C ALA A 10 -42.01 11.36 19.89
N LEU A 11 -42.32 11.04 18.64
CA LEU A 11 -41.36 11.09 17.55
C LEU A 11 -41.23 12.56 17.13
N SER A 12 -40.19 13.24 17.60
CA SER A 12 -39.84 14.58 17.15
C SER A 12 -39.35 14.50 15.69
N LEU A 13 -40.25 14.80 14.75
CA LEU A 13 -39.92 15.10 13.36
C LEU A 13 -39.12 16.40 13.33
N VAL A 14 -37.80 16.29 13.19
CA VAL A 14 -36.94 17.42 12.83
C VAL A 14 -37.20 17.74 11.36
N ALA A 15 -38.00 18.77 11.12
CA ALA A 15 -38.14 19.37 9.80
C ALA A 15 -36.84 20.09 9.42
N ALA A 16 -36.06 19.48 8.53
CA ALA A 16 -34.91 20.11 7.90
C ALA A 16 -35.40 21.18 6.91
N ALA A 17 -35.46 22.43 7.35
CA ALA A 17 -35.61 23.57 6.46
C ALA A 17 -34.28 23.80 5.72
N GLY A 18 -34.28 23.47 4.43
CA GLY A 18 -33.17 23.73 3.54
C GLY A 18 -32.93 25.22 3.36
N LEU A 19 -31.80 25.71 3.85
CA LEU A 19 -31.20 26.94 3.34
C LEU A 19 -30.24 26.57 2.21
N ALA A 20 -30.75 26.72 0.99
CA ALA A 20 -29.94 26.77 -0.22
C ALA A 20 -29.14 28.09 -0.21
N LEU A 21 -27.90 28.05 0.27
CA LEU A 21 -26.95 29.12 0.02
C LEU A 21 -26.34 28.92 -1.36
N ALA A 22 -26.62 29.89 -2.22
CA ALA A 22 -26.05 30.06 -3.55
C ALA A 22 -24.52 30.00 -3.51
N GLN A 23 -23.94 29.15 -4.36
CA GLN A 23 -22.50 29.10 -4.61
C GLN A 23 -22.15 30.09 -5.73
N PRO A 24 -21.14 30.96 -5.56
CA PRO A 24 -20.62 31.78 -6.64
C PRO A 24 -19.82 30.92 -7.64
N ALA A 25 -19.99 31.24 -8.93
CA ALA A 25 -19.37 30.58 -10.07
C ALA A 25 -17.82 30.58 -10.02
N PRO A 26 -17.14 29.52 -10.50
CA PRO A 26 -15.70 29.54 -10.65
C PRO A 26 -15.30 30.42 -11.85
N THR A 27 -14.48 31.43 -11.57
CA THR A 27 -13.80 32.24 -12.58
C THR A 27 -12.82 31.37 -13.38
N GLY A 28 -12.86 31.54 -14.70
CA GLY A 28 -12.08 30.78 -15.65
C GLY A 28 -10.58 31.03 -15.49
N VAL A 29 -9.83 29.94 -15.36
CA VAL A 29 -8.38 29.92 -15.54
C VAL A 29 -8.09 29.63 -17.01
N THR A 30 -7.39 30.56 -17.63
CA THR A 30 -6.94 30.53 -19.01
C THR A 30 -5.97 29.37 -19.27
N PRO A 31 -6.05 28.68 -20.41
CA PRO A 31 -5.00 27.75 -20.81
C PRO A 31 -3.80 28.55 -21.34
N THR A 32 -2.69 28.52 -20.60
CA THR A 32 -1.38 28.93 -21.10
C THR A 32 -1.01 28.03 -22.28
N SER A 33 -1.19 28.57 -23.49
CA SER A 33 -0.73 27.98 -24.73
C SER A 33 0.80 27.85 -24.69
N ILE A 34 1.29 26.63 -24.48
CA ILE A 34 2.70 26.31 -24.69
C ILE A 34 2.93 26.38 -26.19
N ARG A 35 3.48 27.52 -26.64
CA ARG A 35 4.03 27.68 -28.00
C ARG A 35 5.05 26.57 -28.24
N ARG A 36 4.71 25.67 -29.16
CA ARG A 36 5.64 24.71 -29.76
C ARG A 36 6.50 25.51 -30.73
N SER A 37 7.65 26.01 -30.27
CA SER A 37 8.65 26.64 -31.12
C SER A 37 9.28 25.58 -32.03
N THR A 38 8.79 25.53 -33.27
CA THR A 38 9.50 24.90 -34.38
C THR A 38 10.55 25.88 -34.87
N ALA A 39 11.76 25.78 -34.34
CA ALA A 39 12.95 26.33 -34.96
C ALA A 39 13.85 25.15 -35.28
N GLY A 40 13.89 24.80 -36.56
CA GLY A 40 14.94 23.96 -37.09
C GLY A 40 16.27 24.67 -36.93
N SER A 41 17.29 23.91 -36.54
CA SER A 41 18.66 24.20 -36.90
C SER A 41 19.35 22.86 -37.04
N SER A 42 19.59 22.52 -38.29
CA SER A 42 20.56 21.56 -38.74
C SER A 42 21.87 21.79 -38.00
N ASN A 43 22.34 20.79 -37.26
CA ASN A 43 23.75 20.59 -37.02
C ASN A 43 23.99 19.09 -37.13
N LEU A 44 24.42 18.69 -38.33
CA LEU A 44 25.23 17.50 -38.53
C LEU A 44 26.54 17.74 -37.76
N GLY A 45 26.58 17.24 -36.53
CA GLY A 45 27.77 17.14 -35.73
C GLY A 45 28.23 15.69 -35.75
N GLU A 46 29.34 15.48 -36.45
CA GLU A 46 30.24 14.33 -36.45
C GLU A 46 30.14 13.46 -35.18
N PHE A 47 29.99 12.15 -35.35
CA PHE A 47 30.13 11.16 -34.30
C PHE A 47 31.62 10.98 -33.97
N PRO A 48 32.08 11.20 -32.72
CA PRO A 48 33.26 10.53 -32.24
C PRO A 48 32.85 9.12 -31.83
N GLU A 49 33.17 8.17 -32.70
CA GLU A 49 33.29 6.76 -32.36
C GLU A 49 34.52 6.61 -31.46
N ASP A 50 34.36 6.50 -30.14
CA ASP A 50 35.34 5.85 -29.27
C ASP A 50 34.78 5.61 -27.85
N SER A 51 35.34 4.61 -27.19
CA SER A 51 35.17 4.25 -25.78
C SER A 51 33.96 3.37 -25.48
N GLY A 52 34.09 2.13 -25.96
CA GLY A 52 33.38 0.97 -25.44
C GLY A 52 33.48 0.91 -23.91
N VAL A 53 32.33 0.90 -23.25
CA VAL A 53 32.24 0.65 -21.83
C VAL A 53 32.50 -0.84 -21.62
N ALA A 54 33.73 -1.15 -21.23
CA ALA A 54 34.14 -2.47 -20.79
C ALA A 54 33.17 -2.99 -19.72
N ALA A 55 32.63 -4.18 -19.98
CA ALA A 55 31.95 -4.97 -18.96
C ALA A 55 32.88 -5.15 -17.75
N PRO A 56 32.36 -5.12 -16.50
CA PRO A 56 33.18 -5.47 -15.35
C PRO A 56 33.68 -6.91 -15.51
N PRO A 57 34.97 -7.20 -15.22
CA PRO A 57 35.44 -8.58 -15.25
C PRO A 57 34.68 -9.38 -14.19
N SER A 58 34.05 -10.46 -14.64
CA SER A 58 33.49 -11.52 -13.82
C SER A 58 34.59 -12.02 -12.87
N ALA A 59 34.50 -11.64 -11.60
CA ALA A 59 35.36 -12.23 -10.58
C ALA A 59 35.15 -13.75 -10.57
N PRO A 60 36.21 -14.57 -10.53
CA PRO A 60 36.07 -16.00 -10.40
C PRO A 60 35.42 -16.30 -9.03
N MET A 61 34.26 -16.95 -9.07
CA MET A 61 33.64 -17.53 -7.89
C MET A 61 34.63 -18.53 -7.26
N PRO A 62 34.95 -18.43 -5.96
CA PRO A 62 35.71 -19.48 -5.31
C PRO A 62 34.88 -20.77 -5.34
N ARG A 63 35.47 -21.85 -5.87
CA ARG A 63 34.96 -23.21 -5.70
C ARG A 63 34.87 -23.47 -4.20
N GLY A 64 33.64 -23.55 -3.68
CA GLY A 64 33.39 -24.04 -2.34
C GLY A 64 33.85 -25.49 -2.25
N GLU A 65 34.96 -25.69 -1.56
CA GLU A 65 35.45 -27.00 -1.15
C GLU A 65 34.45 -27.58 -0.16
N VAL A 66 33.86 -28.72 -0.52
CA VAL A 66 33.05 -29.55 0.37
C VAL A 66 33.98 -30.48 1.15
N GLY A 67 34.57 -29.97 2.23
CA GLY A 67 35.08 -30.76 3.35
C GLY A 67 34.08 -30.62 4.51
N GLY A 68 33.54 -31.67 5.12
CA GLY A 68 34.22 -32.83 5.64
C GLY A 68 34.03 -32.79 7.17
N THR A 69 33.07 -33.59 7.65
CA THR A 69 32.93 -34.14 9.02
C THR A 69 33.27 -33.23 10.21
N GLY A 70 32.23 -32.85 10.95
CA GLY A 70 32.39 -32.14 12.22
C GLY A 70 33.14 -32.96 13.27
N THR A 71 34.11 -32.31 13.90
CA THR A 71 34.50 -32.58 15.29
C THR A 71 34.11 -31.35 16.09
N VAL A 72 33.26 -31.57 17.09
CA VAL A 72 32.89 -30.56 18.08
C VAL A 72 33.97 -30.52 19.15
N ASP A 73 35.04 -29.79 18.92
CA ASP A 73 35.98 -29.44 19.97
C ASP A 73 35.28 -28.48 20.95
N HIS A 74 34.90 -29.00 22.12
CA HIS A 74 34.42 -28.22 23.25
C HIS A 74 35.60 -27.50 23.91
N GLU A 75 36.17 -26.52 23.22
CA GLU A 75 37.07 -25.57 23.85
C GLU A 75 36.31 -24.34 24.33
N ARG A 76 36.41 -24.13 25.65
CA ARG A 76 35.82 -23.07 26.43
C ARG A 76 36.39 -21.71 25.99
N GLY A 77 35.74 -21.10 25.00
CA GLY A 77 35.96 -19.70 24.63
C GLY A 77 35.50 -18.73 25.73
N PRO A 78 36.08 -17.53 25.81
CA PRO A 78 35.77 -16.56 26.86
C PRO A 78 34.28 -16.19 26.80
N GLN A 79 33.66 -16.03 27.96
CA GLN A 79 32.30 -15.53 28.11
C GLN A 79 32.24 -14.04 27.68
N GLY A 80 32.40 -13.79 26.39
CA GLY A 80 32.00 -12.54 25.77
C GLY A 80 30.49 -12.52 25.80
N GLN A 81 29.95 -11.85 26.81
CA GLN A 81 28.53 -11.53 26.88
C GLN A 81 28.20 -10.78 25.60
N LEU A 82 27.57 -11.46 24.63
CA LEU A 82 27.01 -10.84 23.45
C LEU A 82 25.92 -9.91 23.99
N ARG A 83 26.30 -8.67 24.26
CA ARG A 83 25.40 -7.59 24.64
C ARG A 83 24.59 -7.32 23.39
N GLY A 84 23.52 -8.10 23.22
CA GLY A 84 22.56 -7.94 22.14
C GLY A 84 22.18 -6.48 22.12
N SER A 85 22.40 -5.83 20.98
CA SER A 85 21.85 -4.50 20.74
C SER A 85 20.36 -4.58 21.02
N THR A 86 19.88 -3.90 22.05
CA THR A 86 18.45 -3.83 22.41
C THR A 86 17.63 -3.02 21.39
N GLY A 87 18.18 -2.82 20.19
CA GLY A 87 17.49 -2.19 19.07
C GLY A 87 16.73 -3.23 18.27
N ALA A 88 15.60 -2.81 17.69
CA ALA A 88 14.88 -3.60 16.70
C ALA A 88 15.84 -4.06 15.58
N ALA A 89 15.68 -5.30 15.11
CA ALA A 89 16.45 -5.82 13.99
C ALA A 89 16.27 -4.92 12.74
N PRO A 90 17.25 -4.84 11.83
CA PRO A 90 17.08 -4.10 10.59
C PRO A 90 15.82 -4.57 9.83
N GLY A 91 14.85 -3.67 9.65
CA GLY A 91 13.57 -3.97 9.01
C GLY A 91 12.38 -4.17 9.97
N GLU A 92 12.64 -4.39 11.26
CA GLU A 92 11.62 -4.44 12.30
C GLU A 92 11.16 -3.02 12.67
N ILE A 93 9.87 -2.85 12.96
CA ILE A 93 9.34 -1.55 13.38
C ILE A 93 9.61 -1.40 14.87
N ASP A 94 10.48 -0.46 15.26
CA ASP A 94 10.71 -0.14 16.68
C ASP A 94 9.54 0.71 17.21
N TYR A 95 8.57 0.06 17.86
CA TYR A 95 7.42 0.73 18.48
C TYR A 95 7.81 1.67 19.63
N SER A 96 9.03 1.58 20.15
CA SER A 96 9.52 2.45 21.22
C SER A 96 10.03 3.79 20.70
N ARG A 97 10.22 3.93 19.37
CA ARG A 97 10.69 5.16 18.75
C ARG A 97 9.55 5.90 18.06
N PRO A 98 9.68 7.22 17.93
CA PRO A 98 8.83 7.97 17.05
C PRO A 98 8.92 7.47 15.61
N ILE A 99 7.79 7.42 14.91
CA ILE A 99 7.74 7.02 13.50
C ILE A 99 7.59 8.21 12.55
N GLY A 100 8.17 8.03 11.36
CA GLY A 100 7.94 8.88 10.21
C GLY A 100 7.05 8.23 9.14
N ALA A 101 6.85 8.95 8.04
CA ALA A 101 6.07 8.50 6.89
C ALA A 101 6.57 7.17 6.29
N ALA A 102 7.89 6.91 6.33
CA ALA A 102 8.49 5.69 5.81
C ALA A 102 8.06 4.43 6.60
N ASP A 103 7.95 4.55 7.92
CA ASP A 103 7.54 3.45 8.79
C ASP A 103 6.04 3.15 8.64
N VAL A 104 5.22 4.20 8.51
CA VAL A 104 3.79 4.07 8.19
C VAL A 104 3.60 3.33 6.85
N ALA A 105 4.36 3.72 5.81
CA ALA A 105 4.31 3.05 4.52
C ALA A 105 4.73 1.57 4.59
N ARG A 106 5.68 1.22 5.46
CA ARG A 106 6.14 -0.17 5.68
C ARG A 106 5.09 -0.99 6.42
N LEU A 107 4.47 -0.43 7.45
CA LEU A 107 3.36 -1.07 8.16
C LEU A 107 2.18 -1.30 7.22
N LEU A 108 1.78 -0.31 6.43
CA LEU A 108 0.68 -0.46 5.47
C LEU A 108 0.96 -1.57 4.44
N ARG A 109 2.20 -1.65 3.92
CA ARG A 109 2.62 -2.75 3.04
C ARG A 109 2.47 -4.12 3.70
N THR A 110 2.78 -4.22 4.98
CA THR A 110 2.60 -5.46 5.75
C THR A 110 1.12 -5.83 5.93
N GLN A 111 0.21 -4.85 5.87
CA GLN A 111 -1.24 -5.06 5.96
C GLN A 111 -1.90 -5.33 4.60
N GLU A 112 -1.20 -5.17 3.47
CA GLU A 112 -1.75 -5.42 2.13
C GLU A 112 -2.45 -6.78 1.98
N PRO A 113 -1.95 -7.89 2.55
CA PRO A 113 -2.65 -9.18 2.48
C PRO A 113 -4.04 -9.15 3.14
N ARG A 114 -4.21 -8.42 4.25
CA ARG A 114 -5.51 -8.24 4.91
C ARG A 114 -6.44 -7.35 4.10
N LEU A 115 -5.91 -6.28 3.52
CA LEU A 115 -6.71 -5.42 2.63
C LEU A 115 -7.12 -6.16 1.34
N ARG A 116 -6.30 -7.12 0.90
CA ARG A 116 -6.62 -7.97 -0.24
C ARG A 116 -7.80 -8.90 0.01
N THR A 117 -8.01 -9.40 1.23
CA THR A 117 -9.19 -10.23 1.52
C THR A 117 -10.49 -9.45 1.31
N CYS A 118 -10.54 -8.17 1.68
CA CYS A 118 -11.67 -7.28 1.39
C CYS A 118 -11.94 -7.13 -0.11
N TYR A 119 -10.88 -6.99 -0.91
CA TYR A 119 -10.98 -6.93 -2.36
C TYR A 119 -11.44 -8.26 -2.97
N ASP A 120 -10.88 -9.39 -2.54
CA ASP A 120 -11.24 -10.71 -3.04
C ASP A 120 -12.68 -11.10 -2.67
N ALA A 121 -13.18 -10.68 -1.50
CA ALA A 121 -14.58 -10.82 -1.13
C ALA A 121 -15.51 -10.05 -2.09
N ALA A 122 -15.17 -8.81 -2.45
CA ALA A 122 -15.94 -8.04 -3.42
C ALA A 122 -15.84 -8.58 -4.86
N ARG A 123 -14.76 -9.29 -5.18
CA ARG A 123 -14.61 -9.96 -6.49
C ARG A 123 -15.55 -11.13 -6.70
N ALA A 124 -16.07 -11.73 -5.63
CA ALA A 124 -17.09 -12.77 -5.74
C ALA A 124 -18.36 -12.24 -6.44
N THR A 125 -18.68 -10.95 -6.26
CA THR A 125 -19.80 -10.27 -6.92
C THR A 125 -19.36 -9.49 -8.16
N HIS A 126 -18.13 -8.94 -8.16
CA HIS A 126 -17.58 -8.14 -9.25
C HIS A 126 -16.29 -8.78 -9.81
N PRO A 127 -16.39 -9.79 -10.69
CA PRO A 127 -15.23 -10.59 -11.11
C PRO A 127 -14.18 -9.81 -11.90
N ARG A 128 -14.57 -8.68 -12.51
CA ARG A 128 -13.71 -7.78 -13.30
C ARG A 128 -13.16 -6.59 -12.50
N LEU A 129 -13.38 -6.55 -11.18
CA LEU A 129 -12.94 -5.44 -10.34
C LEU A 129 -11.41 -5.31 -10.43
N ALA A 130 -10.92 -4.19 -10.94
CA ALA A 130 -9.49 -3.92 -11.12
C ALA A 130 -9.26 -2.41 -11.06
N GLY A 131 -8.17 -1.96 -10.44
CA GLY A 131 -7.94 -0.53 -10.30
C GLY A 131 -7.08 -0.16 -9.11
N ARG A 132 -7.03 1.16 -8.84
CA ARG A 132 -6.24 1.77 -7.78
C ARG A 132 -7.16 2.21 -6.64
N VAL A 133 -6.76 1.90 -5.41
CA VAL A 133 -7.39 2.42 -4.19
C VAL A 133 -6.46 3.44 -3.57
N ALA A 134 -6.96 4.65 -3.34
CA ALA A 134 -6.31 5.68 -2.55
C ALA A 134 -6.87 5.65 -1.13
N LEU A 135 -6.00 5.46 -0.16
CA LEU A 135 -6.30 5.54 1.27
C LEU A 135 -5.80 6.88 1.80
N ARG A 136 -6.68 7.60 2.49
CA ARG A 136 -6.34 8.79 3.26
C ARG A 136 -6.57 8.47 4.72
N LEU A 137 -5.58 8.73 5.57
CA LEU A 137 -5.66 8.44 6.99
C LEU A 137 -4.82 9.42 7.78
N VAL A 138 -5.11 9.53 9.06
CA VAL A 138 -4.35 10.36 9.99
C VAL A 138 -3.92 9.49 11.16
N VAL A 139 -2.62 9.42 11.41
CA VAL A 139 -2.09 8.78 12.62
C VAL A 139 -2.18 9.77 13.76
N SER A 140 -2.86 9.40 14.84
CA SER A 140 -3.04 10.23 16.02
C SER A 140 -1.81 10.21 16.94
N ARG A 141 -1.80 11.09 17.96
CA ARG A 141 -0.78 11.12 19.03
C ARG A 141 -0.67 9.81 19.79
N THR A 142 -1.71 8.99 19.79
CA THR A 142 -1.74 7.69 20.48
C THR A 142 -1.31 6.54 19.58
N GLY A 143 -1.05 6.79 18.29
CA GLY A 143 -0.77 5.73 17.31
C GLY A 143 -2.03 5.05 16.77
N GLU A 144 -3.21 5.63 17.02
CA GLU A 144 -4.47 5.19 16.43
C GLU A 144 -4.72 5.87 15.09
N LEU A 145 -5.33 5.15 14.17
CA LEU A 145 -5.78 5.74 12.91
C LEU A 145 -7.12 6.46 13.09
N THR A 146 -7.14 7.74 12.76
CA THR A 146 -8.34 8.56 12.64
C THR A 146 -8.53 8.99 11.19
N ASN A 147 -9.76 9.38 10.85
CA ASN A 147 -10.14 9.84 9.51
C ASN A 147 -9.71 8.89 8.37
N VAL A 148 -9.96 7.58 8.55
CA VAL A 148 -9.64 6.55 7.56
C VAL A 148 -10.69 6.56 6.45
N GLU A 149 -10.29 7.02 5.28
CA GLU A 149 -11.10 7.08 4.07
C GLU A 149 -10.43 6.26 2.96
N ALA A 150 -11.21 5.40 2.32
CA ALA A 150 -10.77 4.65 1.15
C ALA A 150 -11.57 5.12 -0.07
N GLN A 151 -10.85 5.51 -1.12
CA GLN A 151 -11.42 5.96 -2.39
C GLN A 151 -10.93 5.02 -3.50
N GLY A 152 -11.88 4.49 -4.26
CA GLY A 152 -11.62 3.51 -5.32
C GLY A 152 -12.81 2.56 -5.43
N PHE A 153 -12.95 1.91 -6.58
CA PHE A 153 -14.00 0.91 -6.83
C PHE A 153 -15.43 1.40 -6.59
N PRO A 154 -15.92 2.39 -7.38
CA PRO A 154 -17.31 2.85 -7.27
C PRO A 154 -18.33 1.71 -7.49
N ASP A 155 -17.96 0.69 -8.27
CA ASP A 155 -18.78 -0.49 -8.52
C ASP A 155 -18.91 -1.41 -7.28
N ALA A 156 -18.00 -1.31 -6.31
CA ALA A 156 -17.96 -2.17 -5.12
C ALA A 156 -17.83 -1.34 -3.82
N PRO A 157 -18.90 -0.64 -3.40
CA PRO A 157 -18.85 0.27 -2.24
C PRO A 157 -18.60 -0.43 -0.90
N THR A 158 -18.70 -1.77 -0.85
CA THR A 158 -18.42 -2.59 0.34
C THR A 158 -16.92 -2.74 0.64
N VAL A 159 -16.04 -2.49 -0.33
CA VAL A 159 -14.59 -2.64 -0.17
C VAL A 159 -14.01 -1.57 0.77
N ALA A 160 -14.41 -0.32 0.57
CA ALA A 160 -13.94 0.82 1.35
C ALA A 160 -14.15 0.66 2.87
N PRO A 161 -15.37 0.35 3.38
CA PRO A 161 -15.59 0.16 4.81
C PRO A 161 -14.87 -1.09 5.36
N CYS A 162 -14.73 -2.16 4.57
CA CYS A 162 -13.96 -3.35 4.97
C CYS A 162 -12.49 -2.99 5.21
N MET A 163 -11.86 -2.29 4.26
CA MET A 163 -10.46 -1.84 4.40
C MET A 163 -10.28 -0.89 5.59
N ALA A 164 -11.23 0.03 5.80
CA ALA A 164 -11.18 0.94 6.94
C ALA A 164 -11.29 0.20 8.29
N ALA A 165 -12.12 -0.85 8.37
CA ALA A 165 -12.25 -1.67 9.58
C ALA A 165 -10.96 -2.43 9.90
N GLU A 166 -10.35 -3.07 8.90
CA GLU A 166 -9.07 -3.78 9.04
C GLU A 166 -7.96 -2.84 9.52
N LEU A 167 -7.84 -1.64 8.93
CA LEU A 167 -6.82 -0.66 9.30
C LEU A 167 -6.99 -0.14 10.73
N ARG A 168 -8.23 0.03 11.21
CA ARG A 168 -8.50 0.49 12.59
C ARG A 168 -8.09 -0.50 13.65
N GLN A 169 -7.96 -1.79 13.31
CA GLN A 169 -7.47 -2.82 14.22
C GLN A 169 -5.95 -2.80 14.38
N VAL A 170 -5.24 -2.12 13.47
CA VAL A 170 -3.77 -2.05 13.48
C VAL A 170 -3.31 -0.90 14.35
N ARG A 171 -2.32 -1.17 15.21
CA ARG A 171 -1.69 -0.18 16.07
C ARG A 171 -0.41 0.34 15.43
N PHE A 172 -0.33 1.65 15.26
CA PHE A 172 0.86 2.33 14.76
C PHE A 172 1.67 2.85 15.94
N PRO A 173 3.01 2.91 15.83
CA PRO A 173 3.82 3.66 16.77
C PRO A 173 3.42 5.14 16.81
N ARG A 174 3.79 5.82 17.89
CA ARG A 174 3.51 7.25 18.05
C ARG A 174 4.34 8.07 17.05
N PRO A 175 3.75 9.03 16.32
CA PRO A 175 4.51 9.91 15.43
C PRO A 175 5.35 10.92 16.22
N GLU A 176 6.44 11.42 15.62
CA GLU A 176 7.24 12.54 16.18
C GLU A 176 6.39 13.80 16.37
N SER A 177 5.62 14.15 15.34
CA SER A 177 4.70 15.28 15.32
C SER A 177 3.30 14.82 15.69
N GLY A 178 2.59 15.56 16.54
CA GLY A 178 1.37 15.09 17.20
C GLY A 178 0.34 14.36 16.31
N VAL A 179 0.05 14.86 15.11
CA VAL A 179 -0.74 14.09 14.12
C VAL A 179 0.02 14.00 12.81
N LEU A 180 -0.07 12.84 12.16
CA LEU A 180 0.61 12.59 10.88
C LEU A 180 -0.43 12.21 9.82
N PRO A 181 -0.85 13.15 8.95
CA PRO A 181 -1.67 12.81 7.79
C PRO A 181 -0.83 12.02 6.79
N PHE A 182 -1.39 10.93 6.28
CA PHE A 182 -0.70 10.05 5.35
C PHE A 182 -1.65 9.59 4.25
N ASN A 183 -1.16 9.62 3.01
CA ASN A 183 -1.88 9.15 1.84
C ASN A 183 -1.12 7.97 1.24
N TYR A 184 -1.81 6.85 1.07
CA TYR A 184 -1.25 5.64 0.48
C TYR A 184 -2.10 5.22 -0.71
N ALA A 185 -1.50 4.59 -1.70
CA ALA A 185 -2.27 4.05 -2.81
C ALA A 185 -1.75 2.69 -3.23
N MET A 186 -2.69 1.79 -3.49
CA MET A 186 -2.42 0.40 -3.89
C MET A 186 -3.14 0.09 -5.18
N ASN A 187 -2.54 -0.77 -5.99
CA ASN A 187 -3.19 -1.31 -7.18
C ASN A 187 -3.63 -2.74 -6.91
N PHE A 188 -4.90 -3.03 -7.18
CA PHE A 188 -5.45 -4.37 -7.17
C PHE A 188 -5.74 -4.79 -8.61
N SER A 189 -5.20 -5.94 -8.99
CA SER A 189 -5.53 -6.61 -10.24
C SER A 189 -6.15 -7.99 -9.96
N PRO A 190 -7.08 -8.43 -10.82
CA PRO A 190 -7.53 -9.80 -10.80
C PRO A 190 -6.33 -10.73 -11.08
N PRO A 191 -6.31 -11.94 -10.51
CA PRO A 191 -5.38 -12.97 -10.92
C PRO A 191 -5.55 -13.22 -12.43
N PRO A 192 -4.45 -13.55 -13.13
CA PRO A 192 -4.51 -13.88 -14.54
C PRO A 192 -5.53 -14.99 -14.78
N ALA A 193 -6.32 -14.85 -15.85
CA ALA A 193 -7.30 -15.87 -16.22
C ALA A 193 -6.60 -17.23 -16.34
N PRO A 194 -7.18 -18.31 -15.80
CA PRO A 194 -6.58 -19.64 -15.90
C PRO A 194 -6.37 -19.98 -17.39
N PRO A 195 -5.23 -20.60 -17.74
CA PRO A 195 -4.97 -20.97 -19.12
C PRO A 195 -6.08 -21.90 -19.63
N PRO A 196 -6.52 -21.76 -20.88
CA PRO A 196 -7.55 -22.62 -21.43
C PRO A 196 -7.06 -24.08 -21.42
N HIS A 197 -7.79 -24.94 -20.73
CA HIS A 197 -7.45 -26.36 -20.50
C HIS A 197 -7.52 -27.23 -21.77
N ASN A 198 -7.96 -26.67 -22.89
CA ASN A 198 -8.12 -27.38 -24.17
C ASN A 198 -6.86 -27.36 -25.07
N ALA A 199 -5.79 -26.66 -24.70
CA ALA A 199 -4.56 -26.61 -25.51
C ALA A 199 -3.75 -27.92 -25.46
N ARG A 200 -3.96 -28.78 -24.45
CA ARG A 200 -3.14 -29.98 -24.22
C ARG A 200 -3.69 -31.25 -24.91
N SER A 201 -4.94 -31.25 -25.38
CA SER A 201 -5.55 -32.43 -26.03
C SER A 201 -5.32 -32.50 -27.54
N ARG A 202 -4.90 -31.40 -28.19
CA ARG A 202 -4.71 -31.35 -29.67
C ARG A 202 -3.32 -31.77 -30.17
N SER A 203 -2.33 -31.93 -29.30
CA SER A 203 -0.94 -32.22 -29.70
C SER A 203 -0.51 -33.68 -29.61
N ARG A 204 -1.39 -34.61 -29.18
CA ARG A 204 -1.07 -36.05 -29.01
C ARG A 204 -1.72 -36.98 -30.05
N GLY A 205 -2.13 -36.45 -31.19
CA GLY A 205 -2.71 -37.25 -32.29
C GLY A 205 -2.02 -36.93 -33.60
N ARG A 206 -0.81 -37.45 -33.82
CA ARG A 206 -0.22 -37.62 -35.14
C ARG A 206 0.87 -38.69 -35.13
#